data_AF-A0A975SLC8-F1
#
_entry.id   AF-A0A975SLC8-F1
#
_cell.length_a   1.000
_cell.length_b   1.000
_cell.length_c   1.000
_cell.angle_alpha   90.00
_cell.angle_beta   90.00
_cell.angle_gamma   90.00
#
_symmetry.space_group_name_H-M   'P 1'
#
loop_
_entity.id
_entity.type
_entity.pdbx_description
1 polymer ?
#
loop_
_entity_poly.entity_id
_entity_poly.type
_entity_poly.pdbx_seq_one_letter_code
_entity_poly.pdbx_strand_id
1 'polypeptide(L)'
;MATTSYHQSLRESAARLAALLEKTPPPPAGARLLPPLDPDTDALGLRLWLAADTDGIQAAHFTNAPEADRDWLDILACLLPGLSLEEAAAQGAAYAFHLVSREVPPPADRGILNPIQEVPALEQAQTALRAYRQQCRPAGETPALSGAVFLALPETWTQATPEARLARLRQVVAHTLQAENLAQDLLEVDRLEDDIRGRPVRVILNYEKSADSAELPALMRSLEKALRRQAAPWLEVYGEERVDRNALRRTILVDQRKA
;
A
#
# COMPACT_ATOMS: atom_id res chain seq x y z
N MET A 1 23.53 13.12 16.08
CA MET A 1 22.84 13.21 14.77
C MET A 1 21.35 13.25 15.08
N ALA A 2 20.64 14.29 14.67
CA ALA A 2 19.19 14.37 14.90
C ALA A 2 18.51 13.31 14.04
N THR A 3 17.81 12.36 14.66
CA THR A 3 16.97 11.39 13.97
C THR A 3 15.76 12.13 13.40
N THR A 4 15.74 12.39 12.10
CA THR A 4 14.55 12.89 11.40
C THR A 4 13.40 11.90 11.65
N SER A 5 12.26 12.40 12.14
CA SER A 5 11.11 11.53 12.40
C SER A 5 10.58 10.94 11.09
N TYR A 6 10.05 9.72 11.12
CA TYR A 6 9.51 9.05 9.93
C TYR A 6 8.48 9.89 9.16
N HIS A 7 7.60 10.58 9.88
CA HIS A 7 6.62 11.49 9.26
C HIS A 7 7.28 12.65 8.53
N GLN A 8 8.40 13.16 9.04
CA GLN A 8 9.15 14.21 8.36
C GLN A 8 9.85 13.67 7.11
N SER A 9 10.45 12.48 7.17
CA SER A 9 11.01 11.82 5.99
C SER A 9 9.95 11.54 4.91
N LEU A 10 8.74 11.14 5.32
CA LEU A 10 7.60 10.98 4.41
C LEU A 10 7.19 12.29 3.75
N ARG A 11 7.08 13.39 4.52
CA ARG A 11 6.78 14.71 3.96
C ARG A 11 7.84 15.18 2.97
N GLU A 12 9.12 15.00 3.30
CA GLU A 12 10.22 15.34 2.40
C GLU A 12 10.18 14.51 1.11
N SER A 13 9.83 13.22 1.21
CA SER A 13 9.62 12.36 0.04
C SER A 13 8.43 12.82 -0.81
N ALA A 14 7.31 13.18 -0.18
CA ALA A 14 6.14 13.72 -0.86
C ALA A 14 6.48 15.01 -1.61
N ALA A 15 7.16 15.96 -0.96
CA ALA A 15 7.59 17.22 -1.58
C ALA A 15 8.51 16.99 -2.78
N ARG A 16 9.48 16.07 -2.68
CA ARG A 16 10.35 15.71 -3.81
C ARG A 16 9.56 15.12 -4.96
N LEU A 17 8.65 14.18 -4.69
CA LEU A 17 7.84 13.55 -5.72
C LEU A 17 6.89 14.56 -6.38
N ALA A 18 6.21 15.40 -5.60
CA ALA A 18 5.31 16.44 -6.09
C ALA A 18 6.04 17.44 -6.99
N ALA A 19 7.27 17.83 -6.64
CA ALA A 19 8.09 18.73 -7.47
C ALA A 19 8.50 18.13 -8.83
N LEU A 20 8.50 16.79 -8.96
CA LEU A 20 8.80 16.09 -10.21
C LEU A 20 7.57 15.87 -11.09
N LEU A 21 6.36 15.97 -10.51
CA LEU A 21 5.12 15.83 -11.26
C LEU A 21 4.86 17.12 -12.05
N GLU A 22 4.49 16.97 -13.32
CA GLU A 22 3.97 18.10 -14.09
C GLU A 22 2.72 18.64 -13.38
N LYS A 23 2.57 19.98 -13.35
CA LYS A 23 1.37 20.62 -12.79
C LYS A 23 0.14 19.97 -13.41
N THR A 24 -0.85 19.66 -12.56
CA THR A 24 -2.04 18.91 -12.96
C THR A 24 -2.61 19.50 -14.25
N PRO A 25 -2.61 18.73 -15.36
CA PRO A 25 -2.97 19.28 -16.66
C PRO A 25 -4.44 19.73 -16.64
N PRO A 26 -4.79 20.80 -17.37
CA PRO A 26 -6.16 21.24 -17.45
C PRO A 26 -7.04 20.12 -18.06
N PRO A 27 -8.32 20.04 -17.68
CA PRO A 27 -9.21 19.02 -18.22
C PRO A 27 -9.28 19.12 -19.75
N PRO A 28 -9.22 18.00 -20.48
CA PRO A 28 -9.32 18.01 -21.94
C PRO A 28 -10.69 18.49 -22.40
N ALA A 29 -10.74 19.05 -23.61
CA ALA A 29 -11.99 19.52 -24.21
C ALA A 29 -13.01 18.37 -24.30
N GLY A 30 -14.22 18.60 -23.80
CA GLY A 30 -15.29 17.59 -23.78
C GLY A 30 -15.33 16.72 -22.51
N ALA A 31 -14.39 16.89 -21.56
CA ALA A 31 -14.49 16.23 -20.27
C ALA A 31 -15.66 16.79 -19.44
N ARG A 32 -16.43 15.90 -18.83
CA ARG A 32 -17.60 16.22 -18.02
C ARG A 32 -17.17 16.44 -16.56
N LEU A 33 -17.35 17.68 -16.07
CA LEU A 33 -17.19 17.99 -14.64
C LEU A 33 -18.32 17.35 -13.83
N LEU A 34 -17.96 16.59 -12.80
CA LEU A 34 -18.92 16.08 -11.83
C LEU A 34 -19.43 17.21 -10.91
N PRO A 35 -20.71 17.18 -10.52
CA PRO A 35 -21.25 18.15 -9.56
C PRO A 35 -20.50 18.08 -8.22
N PRO A 36 -20.34 19.20 -7.49
CA PRO A 36 -19.77 19.18 -6.14
C PRO A 36 -20.46 18.15 -5.23
N LEU A 37 -19.67 17.53 -4.36
CA LEU A 37 -20.17 16.81 -3.19
C LEU A 37 -20.57 17.78 -2.08
N ASP A 38 -21.29 17.25 -1.08
CA ASP A 38 -21.61 17.96 0.15
C ASP A 38 -20.31 18.32 0.91
N PRO A 39 -20.18 19.55 1.46
CA PRO A 39 -19.00 19.95 2.24
C PRO A 39 -18.65 19.03 3.40
N ASP A 40 -19.64 18.38 4.03
CA ASP A 40 -19.41 17.44 5.12
C ASP A 40 -18.76 16.13 4.62
N THR A 41 -18.91 15.83 3.34
CA THR A 41 -18.33 14.64 2.68
C THR A 41 -17.01 14.96 1.97
N ASP A 42 -16.83 16.18 1.48
CA ASP A 42 -15.68 16.62 0.70
C ASP A 42 -15.08 17.94 1.22
N ALA A 43 -14.50 17.86 2.41
CA ALA A 43 -13.82 18.99 3.04
C ALA A 43 -12.65 19.54 2.18
N LEU A 44 -12.04 18.69 1.35
CA LEU A 44 -10.90 19.05 0.49
C LEU A 44 -11.32 19.71 -0.83
N GLY A 45 -12.62 19.71 -1.14
CA GLY A 45 -13.17 20.28 -2.36
C GLY A 45 -12.59 19.63 -3.62
N LEU A 46 -12.59 18.31 -3.69
CA LEU A 46 -12.20 17.52 -4.85
C LEU A 46 -13.13 17.81 -6.03
N ARG A 47 -12.54 18.20 -7.16
CA ARG A 47 -13.20 18.36 -8.46
C ARG A 47 -12.71 17.28 -9.40
N LEU A 48 -13.63 16.55 -10.02
CA LEU A 48 -13.33 15.49 -10.97
C LEU A 48 -13.94 15.78 -12.33
N TRP A 49 -13.14 15.57 -13.37
CA TRP A 49 -13.59 15.56 -14.75
C TRP A 49 -13.49 14.14 -15.29
N LEU A 50 -14.59 13.60 -15.78
CA LEU A 50 -14.65 12.30 -16.43
C LEU A 50 -14.67 12.45 -17.95
N ALA A 51 -14.33 11.38 -18.66
CA ALA A 51 -14.62 11.27 -20.08
C ALA A 51 -16.14 11.40 -20.33
N ALA A 52 -16.52 11.84 -21.52
CA ALA A 52 -17.93 12.04 -21.87
C ALA A 52 -18.75 10.73 -21.79
N ASP A 53 -18.14 9.63 -22.24
CA ASP A 53 -18.83 8.36 -22.47
C ASP A 53 -18.37 7.23 -21.53
N THR A 54 -17.39 7.49 -20.65
CA THR A 54 -16.85 6.50 -19.71
C THR A 54 -16.64 7.08 -18.33
N ASP A 55 -16.50 6.22 -17.33
CA ASP A 55 -16.14 6.63 -15.95
C ASP A 55 -14.63 6.86 -15.78
N GLY A 56 -13.90 7.02 -16.89
CA GLY A 56 -12.46 7.32 -16.88
C GLY A 56 -12.21 8.76 -16.44
N ILE A 57 -11.45 8.95 -15.37
CA ILE A 57 -11.02 10.26 -14.88
C ILE A 57 -10.04 10.84 -15.91
N GLN A 58 -10.29 12.09 -16.30
CA GLN A 58 -9.47 12.87 -17.23
C GLN A 58 -8.68 13.96 -16.51
N ALA A 59 -9.22 14.50 -15.41
CA ALA A 59 -8.54 15.44 -14.54
C ALA A 59 -9.12 15.39 -13.12
N ALA A 60 -8.31 15.75 -12.13
CA ALA A 60 -8.72 15.89 -10.74
C ALA A 60 -8.07 17.13 -10.13
N HIS A 61 -8.73 17.82 -9.21
CA HIS A 61 -8.15 18.98 -8.54
C HIS A 61 -8.72 19.16 -7.12
N PHE A 62 -7.87 19.47 -6.14
CA PHE A 62 -8.28 19.76 -4.77
C PHE A 62 -8.25 21.27 -4.51
N THR A 63 -9.41 21.83 -4.17
CA THR A 63 -9.57 23.29 -4.03
C THR A 63 -9.33 23.81 -2.61
N ASN A 64 -9.60 23.00 -1.59
CA ASN A 64 -9.51 23.39 -0.17
C ASN A 64 -8.42 22.62 0.59
N ALA A 65 -7.42 22.09 -0.13
CA ALA A 65 -6.31 21.35 0.47
C ALA A 65 -5.51 22.21 1.47
N PRO A 66 -5.32 21.75 2.72
CA PRO A 66 -4.38 22.37 3.67
C PRO A 66 -2.96 22.36 3.10
N GLU A 67 -2.18 23.42 3.38
CA GLU A 67 -0.82 23.56 2.87
C GLU A 67 0.08 22.37 3.27
N ALA A 68 -0.09 21.86 4.51
CA ALA A 68 0.69 20.73 5.02
C ALA A 68 0.44 19.40 4.29
N ASP A 69 -0.69 19.28 3.59
CA ASP A 69 -1.10 18.07 2.87
C ASP A 69 -1.12 18.27 1.35
N ARG A 70 -0.77 19.47 0.87
CA ARG A 70 -0.86 19.85 -0.55
C ARG A 70 -0.07 18.90 -1.43
N ASP A 71 1.17 18.58 -1.07
CA ASP A 71 2.02 17.68 -1.86
C ASP A 71 1.37 16.30 -2.06
N TRP A 72 0.78 15.74 -1.01
CA TRP A 72 0.08 14.45 -1.06
C TRP A 72 -1.13 14.48 -1.98
N LEU A 73 -1.89 15.57 -1.92
CA LEU A 73 -3.10 15.76 -2.72
C LEU A 73 -2.77 16.07 -4.18
N ASP A 74 -1.69 16.80 -4.45
CA ASP A 74 -1.20 17.06 -5.80
C ASP A 74 -0.67 15.77 -6.44
N ILE A 75 0.06 14.94 -5.69
CA ILE A 75 0.44 13.59 -6.11
C ILE A 75 -0.81 12.79 -6.48
N LEU A 76 -1.80 12.71 -5.60
CA LEU A 76 -3.04 12.00 -5.88
C LEU A 76 -3.75 12.56 -7.12
N ALA A 77 -3.86 13.89 -7.26
CA ALA A 77 -4.50 14.54 -8.40
C ALA A 77 -3.81 14.21 -9.73
N CYS A 78 -2.48 14.03 -9.74
CA CYS A 78 -1.74 13.61 -10.93
C CYS A 78 -1.88 12.12 -11.24
N LEU A 79 -2.23 11.29 -10.25
CA LEU A 79 -2.39 9.84 -10.42
C LEU A 79 -3.79 9.42 -10.86
N LEU A 80 -4.80 10.23 -10.54
CA LEU A 80 -6.20 9.92 -10.85
C LEU A 80 -6.51 9.90 -12.36
N PRO A 81 -5.96 10.78 -13.21
CA PRO A 81 -6.15 10.71 -14.66
C PRO A 81 -5.74 9.35 -15.24
N GLY A 82 -6.58 8.80 -16.10
CA GLY A 82 -6.40 7.46 -16.69
C GLY A 82 -6.98 6.33 -15.86
N LEU A 83 -7.41 6.58 -14.62
CA LEU A 83 -8.11 5.60 -13.80
C LEU A 83 -9.61 5.67 -14.04
N SER A 84 -10.30 4.53 -13.90
CA SER A 84 -11.74 4.59 -13.69
C SER A 84 -12.06 5.16 -12.31
N LEU A 85 -13.24 5.78 -12.18
CA LEU A 85 -13.74 6.26 -10.89
C LEU A 85 -13.82 5.13 -9.84
N GLU A 86 -14.12 3.90 -10.27
CA GLU A 86 -14.15 2.72 -9.38
C GLU A 86 -12.76 2.42 -8.80
N GLU A 87 -11.72 2.44 -9.63
CA GLU A 87 -10.34 2.19 -9.21
C GLU A 87 -9.81 3.29 -8.30
N ALA A 88 -10.10 4.54 -8.65
CA ALA A 88 -9.78 5.68 -7.80
C ALA A 88 -10.45 5.57 -6.43
N ALA A 89 -11.75 5.27 -6.39
CA ALA A 89 -12.52 5.11 -5.15
C ALA A 89 -12.13 3.90 -4.30
N ALA A 90 -11.53 2.88 -4.92
CA ALA A 90 -11.06 1.70 -4.21
C ALA A 90 -9.62 1.89 -3.68
N GLN A 91 -8.73 2.54 -4.44
CA GLN A 91 -7.27 2.37 -4.26
C GLN A 91 -6.44 3.65 -4.42
N GLY A 92 -7.02 4.79 -4.83
CA GLY A 92 -6.25 6.00 -5.16
C GLY A 92 -5.36 6.50 -4.02
N ALA A 93 -5.91 6.60 -2.80
CA ALA A 93 -5.16 7.04 -1.63
C ALA A 93 -4.02 6.08 -1.25
N ALA A 94 -4.31 4.77 -1.29
CA ALA A 94 -3.30 3.75 -1.01
C ALA A 94 -2.15 3.80 -2.01
N TYR A 95 -2.44 4.14 -3.28
CA TYR A 95 -1.42 4.26 -4.31
C TYR A 95 -0.53 5.48 -4.12
N ALA A 96 -1.11 6.65 -3.83
CA ALA A 96 -0.35 7.87 -3.51
C ALA A 96 0.57 7.63 -2.30
N PHE A 97 0.06 7.01 -1.23
CA PHE A 97 0.85 6.63 -0.06
C PHE A 97 1.99 5.68 -0.41
N HIS A 98 1.70 4.62 -1.17
CA HIS A 98 2.69 3.65 -1.58
C HIS A 98 3.84 4.29 -2.35
N LEU A 99 3.55 5.16 -3.33
CA LEU A 99 4.60 5.80 -4.13
C LEU A 99 5.59 6.61 -3.29
N VAL A 100 5.07 7.43 -2.38
CA VAL A 100 5.91 8.27 -1.51
C VAL A 100 6.72 7.44 -0.51
N SER A 101 6.11 6.37 0.03
CA SER A 101 6.76 5.50 1.01
C SER A 101 7.84 4.59 0.42
N ARG A 102 7.99 4.50 -0.92
CA ARG A 102 9.06 3.69 -1.55
C ARG A 102 10.46 4.16 -1.16
N GLU A 103 10.66 5.46 -0.97
CA GLU A 103 11.96 6.03 -0.59
C GLU A 103 12.15 6.11 0.92
N VAL A 104 11.09 5.85 1.70
CA VAL A 104 11.09 6.03 3.14
C VAL A 104 10.80 4.69 3.81
N PRO A 105 11.82 3.94 4.23
CA PRO A 105 11.58 2.65 4.87
C PRO A 105 10.74 2.87 6.14
N PRO A 106 9.73 2.01 6.38
CA PRO A 106 8.90 2.12 7.58
C PRO A 106 9.76 1.94 8.84
N PRO A 107 9.37 2.57 9.96
CA PRO A 107 10.07 2.39 11.23
C PRO A 107 10.01 0.93 11.65
N ALA A 108 11.12 0.40 12.17
CA ALA A 108 11.18 -1.01 12.55
C ALA A 108 10.27 -1.35 13.75
N ASP A 109 9.84 -0.38 14.53
CA ASP A 109 8.94 -0.54 15.68
C ASP A 109 7.45 -0.41 15.32
N ARG A 110 7.13 0.07 14.12
CA ARG A 110 5.75 0.14 13.63
C ARG A 110 5.46 -1.09 12.76
N GLY A 111 4.33 -1.75 13.03
CA GLY A 111 3.81 -2.85 12.21
C GLY A 111 3.29 -2.36 10.86
N ILE A 112 2.18 -2.93 10.38
CA ILE A 112 1.54 -2.47 9.14
C ILE A 112 1.13 -1.00 9.30
N LEU A 113 1.75 -0.14 8.50
CA LEU A 113 1.39 1.27 8.44
C LEU A 113 0.07 1.41 7.69
N ASN A 114 -0.92 2.02 8.34
CA ASN A 114 -2.16 2.37 7.69
C ASN A 114 -2.00 3.77 7.05
N PRO A 115 -2.13 3.91 5.72
CA PRO A 115 -2.06 5.20 5.03
C PRO A 115 -2.96 6.27 5.67
N ILE A 116 -4.12 5.85 6.18
CA ILE A 116 -5.09 6.71 6.86
C ILE A 116 -4.50 7.38 8.11
N GLN A 117 -3.75 6.61 8.91
CA GLN A 117 -3.17 7.10 10.16
C GLN A 117 -1.95 7.99 9.90
N GLU A 118 -1.24 7.73 8.81
CA GLU A 118 -0.02 8.44 8.45
C GLU A 118 -0.32 9.75 7.69
N VAL A 119 -1.41 9.79 6.90
CA VAL A 119 -1.82 10.94 6.09
C VAL A 119 -3.36 11.06 6.04
N PRO A 120 -3.99 11.75 7.02
CA PRO A 120 -5.45 11.88 7.10
C PRO A 120 -6.10 12.52 5.86
N ALA A 121 -5.41 13.43 5.17
CA ALA A 121 -5.91 14.04 3.94
C ALA A 121 -6.16 13.02 2.82
N LEU A 122 -5.35 11.95 2.74
CA LEU A 122 -5.58 10.88 1.78
C LEU A 122 -6.84 10.08 2.12
N GLU A 123 -7.19 9.91 3.40
CA GLU A 123 -8.46 9.30 3.81
C GLU A 123 -9.66 10.15 3.40
N GLN A 124 -9.58 11.46 3.62
CA GLN A 124 -10.63 12.40 3.22
C GLN A 124 -10.82 12.39 1.71
N ALA A 125 -9.73 12.42 0.95
CA ALA A 125 -9.78 12.29 -0.51
C ALA A 125 -10.38 10.95 -0.94
N GLN A 126 -10.03 9.85 -0.26
CA GLN A 126 -10.60 8.53 -0.56
C GLN A 126 -12.11 8.47 -0.28
N THR A 127 -12.56 9.14 0.78
CA THR A 127 -13.98 9.27 1.14
C THR A 127 -14.74 10.05 0.07
N ALA A 128 -14.21 11.18 -0.38
CA ALA A 128 -14.78 11.95 -1.48
C ALA A 128 -14.86 11.14 -2.78
N LEU A 129 -13.79 10.40 -3.13
CA LEU A 129 -13.80 9.52 -4.32
C LEU A 129 -14.90 8.45 -4.25
N ARG A 130 -15.12 7.84 -3.07
CA ARG A 130 -16.21 6.88 -2.85
C ARG A 130 -17.59 7.53 -2.97
N ALA A 131 -17.76 8.74 -2.48
CA ALA A 131 -19.00 9.49 -2.61
C ALA A 131 -19.30 9.84 -4.08
N TYR A 132 -18.30 10.30 -4.83
CA TYR A 132 -18.42 10.51 -6.28
C TYR A 132 -18.82 9.23 -7.02
N ARG A 133 -18.19 8.10 -6.68
CA ARG A 133 -18.56 6.79 -7.21
C ARG A 133 -20.01 6.46 -6.92
N GLN A 134 -20.47 6.64 -5.68
CA GLN A 134 -21.86 6.37 -5.29
C GLN A 134 -22.85 7.30 -6.02
N GLN A 135 -22.50 8.56 -6.24
CA GLN A 135 -23.32 9.51 -6.99
C GLN A 135 -23.46 9.10 -8.47
N CYS A 136 -22.39 8.61 -9.10
CA CYS A 136 -22.42 8.18 -10.49
C CYS A 136 -23.09 6.82 -10.68
N ARG A 137 -22.96 5.92 -9.71
CA ARG A 137 -23.55 4.58 -9.72
C ARG A 137 -24.12 4.20 -8.34
N PRO A 138 -25.33 4.65 -8.02
CA PRO A 138 -26.02 4.21 -6.81
C PRO A 138 -26.49 2.77 -7.00
N ALA A 139 -25.89 1.84 -6.25
CA ALA A 139 -26.23 0.41 -6.19
C ALA A 139 -26.30 -0.33 -7.55
N GLY A 140 -25.23 -1.06 -7.88
CA GLY A 140 -25.15 -1.94 -9.05
C GLY A 140 -23.96 -2.88 -8.96
N GLU A 141 -23.78 -3.73 -9.97
CA GLU A 141 -22.65 -4.66 -10.07
C GLU A 141 -21.32 -3.87 -10.08
N THR A 142 -20.47 -4.12 -9.10
CA THR A 142 -19.13 -3.50 -9.00
C THR A 142 -18.29 -4.03 -10.17
N PRO A 143 -17.88 -3.18 -11.12
CA PRO A 143 -17.03 -3.63 -12.22
C PRO A 143 -15.71 -4.16 -11.67
N ALA A 144 -15.17 -5.20 -12.32
CA ALA A 144 -13.88 -5.75 -11.96
C ALA A 144 -12.79 -4.66 -12.08
N LEU A 145 -12.04 -4.44 -11.01
CA LEU A 145 -10.91 -3.52 -11.00
C LEU A 145 -9.81 -4.07 -11.92
N SER A 146 -9.27 -3.26 -12.84
CA SER A 146 -8.26 -3.75 -13.79
C SER A 146 -6.91 -4.06 -13.10
N GLY A 147 -6.65 -3.42 -11.95
CA GLY A 147 -5.40 -3.57 -11.20
C GLY A 147 -4.17 -2.96 -11.89
N ALA A 148 -4.33 -2.30 -13.04
CA ALA A 148 -3.25 -1.84 -13.91
C ALA A 148 -2.35 -0.74 -13.31
N VAL A 149 -2.77 -0.12 -12.21
CA VAL A 149 -2.17 1.09 -11.64
C VAL A 149 -1.06 0.79 -10.63
N PHE A 150 -0.99 -0.44 -10.13
CA PHE A 150 0.08 -0.83 -9.23
C PHE A 150 1.28 -1.28 -10.04
N LEU A 151 2.49 -0.94 -9.57
CA LEU A 151 3.76 -1.35 -10.18
C LEU A 151 3.60 -2.76 -10.73
N ALA A 152 3.67 -2.87 -12.06
CA ALA A 152 3.68 -4.15 -12.72
C ALA A 152 4.72 -4.99 -11.99
N LEU A 153 4.28 -6.13 -11.47
CA LEU A 153 5.22 -7.11 -10.96
C LEU A 153 6.21 -7.37 -12.11
N PRO A 154 7.53 -7.38 -11.85
CA PRO A 154 8.51 -7.61 -12.90
C PRO A 154 8.11 -8.84 -13.70
N GLU A 155 8.33 -8.82 -15.01
CA GLU A 155 8.02 -9.97 -15.86
C GLU A 155 8.68 -11.25 -15.35
N THR A 156 9.89 -11.12 -14.80
CA THR A 156 10.61 -12.24 -14.17
C THR A 156 9.85 -12.83 -12.98
N TRP A 157 9.08 -12.04 -12.24
CA TRP A 157 8.23 -12.51 -11.15
C TRP A 157 6.90 -13.04 -11.67
N THR A 158 6.24 -12.37 -12.61
CA THR A 158 4.94 -12.82 -13.16
C THR A 158 5.05 -14.08 -14.00
N GLN A 159 6.15 -14.26 -14.73
CA GLN A 159 6.42 -15.44 -15.55
C GLN A 159 7.05 -16.60 -14.76
N ALA A 160 7.59 -16.35 -13.56
CA ALA A 160 8.08 -17.42 -12.70
C ALA A 160 6.94 -18.35 -12.26
N THR A 161 7.20 -19.65 -12.22
CA THR A 161 6.24 -20.61 -11.65
C THR A 161 6.06 -20.38 -10.15
N PRO A 162 4.91 -20.76 -9.56
CA PRO A 162 4.71 -20.71 -8.11
C PRO A 162 5.87 -21.35 -7.33
N GLU A 163 6.38 -22.49 -7.80
CA GLU A 163 7.50 -23.21 -7.20
C GLU A 163 8.81 -22.43 -7.27
N ALA A 164 9.07 -21.75 -8.40
CA ALA A 164 10.27 -20.93 -8.56
C ALA A 164 10.25 -19.71 -7.62
N ARG A 165 9.08 -19.08 -7.44
CA ARG A 165 8.90 -17.98 -6.47
C ARG A 165 9.15 -18.48 -5.04
N LEU A 166 8.53 -19.59 -4.66
CA LEU A 166 8.72 -20.19 -3.33
C LEU A 166 10.17 -20.60 -3.09
N ALA A 167 10.84 -21.21 -4.07
CA ALA A 167 12.25 -21.59 -3.96
C ALA A 167 13.14 -20.36 -3.72
N ARG A 168 12.89 -19.26 -4.44
CA ARG A 168 13.61 -18.00 -4.24
C ARG A 168 13.39 -17.43 -2.84
N LEU A 169 12.15 -17.42 -2.35
CA LEU A 169 11.82 -16.95 -1.01
C LEU A 169 12.50 -17.81 0.07
N ARG A 170 12.45 -19.15 -0.07
CA ARG A 170 13.11 -20.10 0.84
C ARG A 170 14.62 -19.88 0.91
N GLN A 171 15.27 -19.60 -0.22
CA GLN A 171 16.70 -19.27 -0.24
C GLN A 171 17.02 -18.01 0.57
N VAL A 172 16.20 -16.96 0.45
CA VAL A 172 16.39 -15.73 1.23
C VAL A 172 16.18 -15.98 2.72
N VAL A 173 15.17 -16.78 3.09
CA VAL A 173 14.95 -17.15 4.49
C VAL A 173 16.11 -17.94 5.06
N ALA A 174 16.56 -18.99 4.37
CA ALA A 174 17.70 -19.81 4.81
C ALA A 174 18.99 -18.99 4.98
N HIS A 175 19.29 -18.10 4.04
CA HIS A 175 20.44 -17.20 4.15
C HIS A 175 20.32 -16.28 5.36
N THR A 176 19.12 -15.72 5.61
CA THR A 176 18.92 -14.82 6.75
C THR A 176 19.08 -15.56 8.07
N LEU A 177 18.51 -16.76 8.21
CA LEU A 177 18.68 -17.60 9.40
C LEU A 177 20.15 -17.96 9.64
N GLN A 178 20.88 -18.30 8.58
CA GLN A 178 22.30 -18.58 8.66
C GLN A 178 23.12 -17.34 9.10
N ALA A 179 22.80 -16.15 8.57
CA ALA A 179 23.49 -14.92 8.92
C ALA A 179 23.27 -14.51 10.39
N GLU A 180 22.09 -14.82 10.94
CA GLU A 180 21.72 -14.57 12.34
C GLU A 180 22.13 -15.73 13.27
N ASN A 181 22.81 -16.76 12.75
CA ASN A 181 23.24 -17.96 13.48
C ASN A 181 22.08 -18.72 14.18
N LEU A 182 20.94 -18.79 13.50
CA LEU A 182 19.72 -19.45 13.98
C LEU A 182 19.53 -20.83 13.33
N ALA A 183 18.72 -21.67 13.97
CA ALA A 183 18.34 -22.97 13.43
C ALA A 183 17.58 -22.81 12.11
N GLN A 184 17.87 -23.67 11.13
CA GLN A 184 17.33 -23.54 9.76
C GLN A 184 15.84 -23.89 9.64
N ASP A 185 15.32 -24.65 10.59
CA ASP A 185 13.93 -25.09 10.73
C ASP A 185 13.07 -24.13 11.57
N LEU A 186 13.67 -23.08 12.12
CA LEU A 186 13.00 -22.10 12.97
C LEU A 186 11.87 -21.35 12.23
N LEU A 187 12.11 -21.02 10.96
CA LEU A 187 11.19 -20.30 10.08
C LEU A 187 11.20 -20.92 8.68
N GLU A 188 10.02 -21.25 8.17
CA GLU A 188 9.86 -21.85 6.85
C GLU A 188 8.87 -21.06 6.00
N VAL A 189 9.19 -20.87 4.71
CA VAL A 189 8.20 -20.34 3.75
C VAL A 189 7.20 -21.46 3.44
N ASP A 190 5.99 -21.28 3.95
CA ASP A 190 4.86 -22.19 3.73
C ASP A 190 4.32 -22.01 2.32
N ARG A 191 3.77 -20.82 2.06
CA ARG A 191 3.05 -20.49 0.84
C ARG A 191 3.19 -19.02 0.47
N LEU A 192 2.87 -18.75 -0.80
CA LEU A 192 2.78 -17.43 -1.37
C LEU A 192 1.33 -17.24 -1.80
N GLU A 193 0.62 -16.35 -1.13
CA GLU A 193 -0.77 -16.03 -1.42
C GLU A 193 -0.88 -14.80 -2.32
N ASP A 194 -2.04 -14.71 -2.93
CA ASP A 194 -2.42 -13.52 -3.67
C ASP A 194 -2.84 -12.40 -2.70
N ASP A 195 -2.52 -11.16 -3.08
CA ASP A 195 -3.11 -9.99 -2.44
C ASP A 195 -4.62 -9.90 -2.73
N ILE A 196 -5.27 -8.84 -2.24
CA ILE A 196 -6.70 -8.56 -2.51
C ILE A 196 -7.03 -8.40 -4.02
N ARG A 197 -6.03 -8.51 -4.92
CA ARG A 197 -6.13 -8.29 -6.37
C ARG A 197 -5.63 -9.49 -7.18
N GLY A 198 -5.41 -10.65 -6.55
CA GLY A 198 -4.95 -11.84 -7.29
C GLY A 198 -3.47 -11.81 -7.65
N ARG A 199 -2.63 -11.00 -6.96
CA ARG A 199 -1.19 -10.91 -7.24
C ARG A 199 -0.37 -11.70 -6.22
N PRO A 200 0.55 -12.58 -6.63
CA PRO A 200 1.28 -13.47 -5.72
C PRO A 200 2.41 -12.72 -5.01
N VAL A 201 2.07 -12.02 -3.93
CA VAL A 201 3.01 -11.13 -3.19
C VAL A 201 2.97 -11.33 -1.67
N ARG A 202 2.04 -12.12 -1.14
CA ARG A 202 1.90 -12.38 0.30
C ARG A 202 2.65 -13.63 0.72
N VAL A 203 3.81 -13.45 1.34
CA VAL A 203 4.65 -14.54 1.84
C VAL A 203 4.13 -14.95 3.22
N ILE A 204 3.73 -16.21 3.35
CA ILE A 204 3.35 -16.80 4.63
C ILE A 204 4.51 -17.65 5.16
N LEU A 205 4.95 -17.31 6.37
CA LEU A 205 6.03 -18.00 7.08
C LEU A 205 5.46 -18.79 8.23
N ASN A 206 5.80 -20.08 8.32
CA ASN A 206 5.52 -20.89 9.48
C ASN A 206 6.70 -20.80 10.45
N TYR A 207 6.41 -20.65 11.75
CA TYR A 207 7.40 -20.78 12.81
C TYR A 207 7.02 -21.86 13.82
N GLU A 208 8.01 -22.51 14.39
CA GLU A 208 7.79 -23.46 15.47
C GLU A 208 7.35 -22.76 16.76
N LYS A 209 6.56 -23.44 17.59
CA LYS A 209 6.20 -22.95 18.93
C LYS A 209 7.41 -22.69 19.83
N SER A 210 8.52 -23.39 19.59
CA SER A 210 9.83 -23.14 20.22
C SER A 210 10.40 -21.75 19.88
N ALA A 211 9.96 -21.15 18.77
CA ALA A 211 10.30 -19.81 18.34
C ALA A 211 9.44 -18.72 18.99
N ASP A 212 8.37 -19.06 19.73
CA ASP A 212 7.51 -18.11 20.46
C ASP A 212 8.25 -17.53 21.68
N SER A 213 9.27 -16.75 21.37
CA SER A 213 10.15 -16.06 22.29
C SER A 213 10.03 -14.55 22.08
N ALA A 214 10.50 -13.77 23.05
CA ALA A 214 10.55 -12.30 22.93
C ALA A 214 11.36 -11.81 21.71
N GLU A 215 12.14 -12.70 21.07
CA GLU A 215 13.03 -12.39 19.94
C GLU A 215 12.37 -12.59 18.57
N LEU A 216 11.23 -13.32 18.49
CA LEU A 216 10.52 -13.58 17.24
C LEU A 216 10.13 -12.30 16.48
N PRO A 217 9.61 -11.24 17.13
CA PRO A 217 9.34 -9.98 16.43
C PRO A 217 10.60 -9.36 15.80
N ALA A 218 11.75 -9.47 16.46
CA ALA A 218 13.00 -8.92 15.92
C ALA A 218 13.49 -9.72 14.71
N LEU A 219 13.40 -11.04 14.80
CA LEU A 219 13.73 -11.95 13.72
C LEU A 219 12.82 -11.76 12.50
N MET A 220 11.50 -11.72 12.70
CA MET A 220 10.53 -11.49 11.62
C MET A 220 10.78 -10.17 10.89
N ARG A 221 11.19 -9.13 11.62
CA ARG A 221 11.58 -7.84 11.02
C ARG A 221 12.89 -7.91 10.23
N SER A 222 13.90 -8.60 10.74
CA SER A 222 15.16 -8.83 9.99
C SER A 222 14.86 -9.57 8.68
N LEU A 223 14.00 -10.57 8.76
CA LEU A 223 13.58 -11.39 7.63
C LEU A 223 12.76 -10.61 6.60
N GLU A 224 11.79 -9.80 7.03
CA GLU A 224 11.02 -8.93 6.13
C GLU A 224 11.94 -8.00 5.35
N LYS A 225 12.91 -7.36 6.01
CA LYS A 225 13.91 -6.50 5.36
C LYS A 225 14.74 -7.28 4.34
N ALA A 226 15.19 -8.49 4.70
CA ALA A 226 15.97 -9.34 3.82
C ALA A 226 15.15 -9.76 2.59
N LEU A 227 13.91 -10.21 2.76
CA LEU A 227 12.98 -10.56 1.68
C LEU A 227 12.71 -9.39 0.76
N ARG A 228 12.42 -8.21 1.31
CA ARG A 228 12.17 -7.00 0.52
C ARG A 228 13.39 -6.56 -0.28
N ARG A 229 14.59 -6.72 0.28
CA ARG A 229 15.84 -6.33 -0.38
C ARG A 229 16.33 -7.34 -1.42
N GLN A 230 16.23 -8.63 -1.12
CA GLN A 230 16.87 -9.70 -1.90
C GLN A 230 15.92 -10.42 -2.86
N ALA A 231 14.62 -10.41 -2.58
CA ALA A 231 13.60 -10.93 -3.47
C ALA A 231 12.86 -9.78 -4.17
N ALA A 232 12.12 -8.95 -3.42
CA ALA A 232 11.34 -7.87 -4.00
C ALA A 232 10.77 -6.89 -2.97
N PRO A 233 10.86 -5.56 -3.20
CA PRO A 233 10.46 -4.55 -2.22
C PRO A 233 8.94 -4.50 -1.92
N TRP A 234 8.11 -5.07 -2.80
CA TRP A 234 6.65 -5.11 -2.71
C TRP A 234 6.08 -6.35 -2.01
N LEU A 235 6.92 -7.24 -1.48
CA LEU A 235 6.44 -8.42 -0.75
C LEU A 235 5.79 -8.02 0.59
N GLU A 236 4.66 -8.65 0.88
CA GLU A 236 3.98 -8.60 2.17
C GLU A 236 4.37 -9.88 2.94
N VAL A 237 4.85 -9.78 4.18
CA VAL A 237 5.35 -10.93 4.94
C VAL A 237 4.50 -11.15 6.18
N TYR A 238 4.02 -12.38 6.37
CA TYR A 238 3.16 -12.81 7.48
C TYR A 238 3.76 -14.01 8.20
N GLY A 239 3.52 -14.12 9.51
CA GLY A 239 3.91 -15.27 10.32
C GLY A 239 2.68 -16.03 10.81
N GLU A 240 2.72 -17.36 10.69
CA GLU A 240 1.75 -18.31 11.25
C GLU A 240 2.49 -19.25 12.22
N GLU A 241 1.96 -19.38 13.44
CA GLU A 241 2.47 -20.35 14.41
C GLU A 241 2.05 -21.77 13.99
N ARG A 242 2.97 -22.73 14.01
CA ARG A 242 2.64 -24.16 13.87
C ARG A 242 1.89 -24.66 15.12
N VAL A 243 0.58 -24.38 15.21
CA VAL A 243 -0.34 -25.05 16.12
C VAL A 243 -1.54 -25.57 15.33
N ASP A 244 -1.91 -26.83 15.57
CA ASP A 244 -3.01 -27.59 14.97
C ASP A 244 -4.09 -26.74 14.26
N ARG A 245 -3.97 -26.67 12.93
CA ARG A 245 -4.96 -26.52 11.84
C ARG A 245 -6.26 -25.71 11.99
N ASN A 246 -6.63 -25.10 13.12
CA ASN A 246 -7.92 -24.42 13.28
C ASN A 246 -7.89 -23.35 14.39
N ALA A 247 -7.21 -22.23 14.15
CA ALA A 247 -7.59 -20.91 14.68
C ALA A 247 -6.66 -19.84 14.09
N LEU A 248 -7.18 -19.00 13.19
CA LEU A 248 -6.50 -17.76 12.79
C LEU A 248 -6.36 -16.86 14.03
N ARG A 249 -5.20 -16.88 14.69
CA ARG A 249 -4.81 -15.83 15.64
C ARG A 249 -3.94 -14.83 14.91
N ARG A 250 -4.54 -13.70 14.53
CA ARG A 250 -3.80 -12.51 14.12
C ARG A 250 -3.17 -11.90 15.36
N THR A 251 -1.87 -12.10 15.55
CA THR A 251 -1.13 -11.40 16.60
C THR A 251 -0.73 -10.02 16.08
N ILE A 252 -1.48 -8.99 16.48
CA ILE A 252 -1.05 -7.59 16.34
C ILE A 252 -0.19 -7.29 17.57
N LEU A 253 1.08 -6.95 17.35
CA LEU A 253 2.00 -6.58 18.42
C LEU A 253 1.57 -5.23 19.01
N VAL A 254 0.99 -5.26 20.21
CA VAL A 254 0.90 -4.09 21.10
C VAL A 254 2.04 -4.22 22.10
N ASP A 255 2.88 -3.18 22.21
CA ASP A 255 3.97 -3.13 23.17
C ASP A 255 3.40 -3.13 24.60
N GLN A 256 3.53 -4.24 25.32
CA GLN A 256 3.35 -4.26 26.77
C GLN A 256 4.64 -3.78 27.43
N ARG A 257 4.88 -2.47 27.35
CA ARG A 257 5.77 -1.76 28.26
C ARG A 257 5.02 -0.65 28.96
N LYS A 258 4.19 -1.06 29.92
CA LYS A 258 3.94 -0.31 31.16
C LYS A 258 3.74 -1.31 32.31
N ALA A 259 4.86 -1.69 32.91
CA ALA A 259 4.94 -1.66 34.37
C ALA A 259 5.08 -0.19 34.80
#